data_AF-A0A182YM24-F1
#
_entry.id   AF-A0A182YM24-F1
#
_cell.length_a   1.000
_cell.length_b   1.000
_cell.length_c   1.000
_cell.angle_alpha   90.00
_cell.angle_beta   90.00
_cell.angle_gamma   90.00
#
_symmetry.space_group_name_H-M   'P 1'
#
loop_
_entity.id
_entity.type
_entity.pdbx_description
1 polymer ?
#
loop_
_entity_poly.entity_id
_entity_poly.type
_entity_poly.pdbx_seq_one_letter_code
_entity_poly.pdbx_strand_id
1 'polypeptide(L)'
;MWYGLVVLIVASTIAKYGSDAQRCSCVTGPPDHLCPTAPLLQVYLQHELYCTRYYKCTDGRAIEFQCPYGLYFDTVNNTCTCDFTLCYRTDPCIQFVDSCRCCAQQFDNTGLAPENFYVCYNDGYAVATTCPVAFDPCTGEEIQLQFVNQKCEVPPPSTTTDSTTSTSTSTSTSTSTTTTTEEPIVVV
;
A
#
# COMPACT_ATOMS: atom_id res chain seq x y z
N MET A 1 -51.25 -3.72 40.03
CA MET A 1 -51.34 -2.93 38.78
C MET A 1 -50.27 -1.85 38.64
N TRP A 2 -49.65 -1.35 39.73
CA TRP A 2 -48.57 -0.33 39.67
C TRP A 2 -47.22 -0.85 39.15
N TYR A 3 -46.80 -2.06 39.55
CA TYR A 3 -45.52 -2.64 39.16
C TYR A 3 -45.35 -2.85 37.64
N GLY A 4 -46.42 -3.21 36.93
CA GLY A 4 -46.37 -3.41 35.47
C GLY A 4 -46.14 -2.10 34.69
N LEU A 5 -46.64 -0.99 35.21
CA LEU A 5 -46.51 0.33 34.58
C LEU A 5 -45.09 0.89 34.80
N VAL A 6 -44.48 0.63 35.96
CA VAL A 6 -43.08 0.98 36.25
C VAL A 6 -42.10 0.18 35.37
N VAL A 7 -42.32 -1.13 35.19
CA VAL A 7 -41.44 -1.98 34.35
C VAL A 7 -41.44 -1.54 32.88
N LEU A 8 -42.59 -1.12 32.34
CA LEU A 8 -42.70 -0.62 30.96
C LEU A 8 -42.01 0.75 30.77
N ILE A 9 -42.02 1.61 31.79
CA ILE A 9 -41.31 2.89 31.76
C ILE A 9 -39.78 2.66 31.80
N VAL A 10 -39.29 1.75 32.64
CA VAL A 10 -37.84 1.45 32.71
C VAL A 10 -37.36 0.82 31.39
N ALA A 11 -38.10 -0.15 30.83
CA ALA A 11 -37.73 -0.79 29.56
C ALA A 11 -37.68 0.19 28.36
N SER A 12 -38.58 1.17 28.33
CA SER A 12 -38.61 2.19 27.27
C SER A 12 -37.50 3.25 27.41
N THR A 13 -36.93 3.42 28.61
CA THR A 13 -35.74 4.27 28.80
C THR A 13 -34.43 3.57 28.43
N ILE A 14 -34.29 2.26 28.67
CA ILE A 14 -33.06 1.51 28.35
C ILE A 14 -32.84 1.40 26.82
N ALA A 15 -33.92 1.29 26.05
CA ALA A 15 -33.83 1.19 24.58
C ALA A 15 -33.42 2.51 23.87
N LYS A 16 -33.43 3.66 24.55
CA LYS A 16 -33.09 4.96 23.97
C LYS A 16 -31.63 5.39 24.16
N TYR A 17 -30.89 4.69 25.01
CA TYR A 17 -29.48 4.98 25.29
C TYR A 17 -28.56 3.85 24.83
N GLY A 18 -28.93 3.15 23.76
CA GLY A 18 -27.97 2.34 23.00
C GLY A 18 -26.95 3.28 22.40
N SER A 19 -25.84 3.51 23.11
CA SER A 19 -24.66 4.17 22.57
C SER A 19 -24.14 3.26 21.46
N ASP A 20 -24.47 3.62 20.23
CA ASP A 20 -23.87 3.05 19.04
C ASP A 20 -22.37 3.35 19.13
N ALA A 21 -21.60 2.41 19.67
CA ALA A 21 -20.16 2.54 19.81
C ALA A 21 -19.55 2.37 18.42
N GLN A 22 -19.68 3.42 17.60
CA GLN A 22 -19.10 3.44 16.27
C GLN A 22 -17.58 3.38 16.42
N ARG A 23 -17.02 2.31 15.87
CA ARG A 23 -15.59 2.10 15.76
C ARG A 23 -15.05 2.97 14.62
N CYS A 24 -14.12 3.85 14.93
CA CYS A 24 -13.54 4.79 13.97
C CYS A 24 -12.05 4.52 13.83
N SER A 25 -11.55 4.56 12.58
CA SER A 25 -10.11 4.55 12.32
C SER A 25 -9.48 5.80 12.92
N CYS A 26 -8.29 5.65 13.51
CA CYS A 26 -7.49 6.77 14.02
C CYS A 26 -6.74 7.50 12.90
N VAL A 27 -6.73 6.94 11.69
CA VAL A 27 -6.20 7.57 10.47
C VAL A 27 -7.34 8.31 9.78
N THR A 28 -7.09 9.57 9.43
CA THR A 28 -8.05 10.42 8.72
C THR A 28 -7.56 10.70 7.30
N GLY A 29 -8.46 10.61 6.32
CA GLY A 29 -8.18 10.94 4.92
C GLY A 29 -7.69 9.74 4.10
N PRO A 30 -7.15 9.99 2.90
CA PRO A 30 -6.63 8.94 2.03
C PRO A 30 -5.47 8.16 2.66
N PRO A 31 -5.19 6.93 2.19
CA PRO A 31 -4.13 6.08 2.75
C PRO A 31 -2.72 6.50 2.31
N ASP A 32 -2.34 7.76 2.56
CA ASP A 32 -1.01 8.32 2.24
C ASP A 32 0.14 7.54 2.92
N HIS A 33 -0.15 6.91 4.06
CA HIS A 33 0.78 6.06 4.80
C HIS A 33 1.21 4.81 4.03
N LEU A 34 0.47 4.40 2.98
CA LEU A 34 0.84 3.29 2.10
C LEU A 34 1.64 3.72 0.88
N CYS A 35 1.78 5.03 0.63
CA CYS A 35 2.45 5.55 -0.56
C CYS A 35 3.91 5.90 -0.27
N PRO A 36 4.91 5.33 -0.98
CA PRO A 36 6.30 5.68 -0.80
C PRO A 36 6.58 7.10 -1.29
N THR A 37 7.57 7.76 -0.70
CA THR A 37 7.98 9.11 -1.13
C THR A 37 8.80 9.06 -2.43
N ALA A 38 9.32 7.89 -2.80
CA ALA A 38 10.03 7.67 -4.05
C ALA A 38 9.10 7.89 -5.27
N PRO A 39 9.33 8.92 -6.11
CA PRO A 39 8.38 9.33 -7.14
C PRO A 39 8.35 8.44 -8.38
N LEU A 40 9.40 7.64 -8.59
CA LEU A 40 9.51 6.75 -9.76
C LEU A 40 8.74 5.43 -9.58
N LEU A 41 8.44 5.08 -8.32
CA LEU A 41 7.77 3.84 -7.99
C LEU A 41 6.27 3.93 -8.24
N GLN A 42 5.72 2.86 -8.82
CA GLN A 42 4.30 2.74 -9.07
C GLN A 42 3.67 1.87 -7.98
N VAL A 43 2.71 2.46 -7.27
CA VAL A 43 1.89 1.77 -6.27
C VAL A 43 0.44 2.12 -6.53
N TYR A 44 -0.42 1.09 -6.55
CA TYR A 44 -1.86 1.22 -6.66
C TYR A 44 -2.53 0.53 -5.48
N LEU A 45 -3.60 1.14 -4.96
CA LEU A 45 -4.29 0.66 -3.77
C LEU A 45 -5.78 0.55 -4.05
N GLN A 46 -6.44 -0.46 -3.50
CA GLN A 46 -7.90 -0.54 -3.55
C GLN A 46 -8.51 0.53 -2.66
N HIS A 47 -9.59 1.17 -3.11
CA HIS A 47 -10.35 2.06 -2.24
C HIS A 47 -11.04 1.27 -1.11
N GLU A 48 -11.07 1.85 0.08
CA GLU A 48 -11.56 1.22 1.33
C GLU A 48 -13.02 0.77 1.26
N LEU A 49 -13.89 1.60 0.65
CA LEU A 49 -15.34 1.36 0.57
C LEU A 49 -15.88 1.06 -0.84
N TYR A 50 -15.20 1.50 -1.91
CA TYR A 50 -15.75 1.48 -3.26
C TYR A 50 -14.84 0.64 -4.18
N CYS A 51 -15.23 -0.58 -4.50
CA CYS A 51 -14.45 -1.46 -5.39
C CYS A 51 -14.30 -0.96 -6.83
N THR A 52 -15.09 0.04 -7.24
CA THR A 52 -14.96 0.72 -8.53
C THR A 52 -13.96 1.88 -8.49
N ARG A 53 -13.36 2.16 -7.33
CA ARG A 53 -12.37 3.21 -7.13
C ARG A 53 -11.06 2.63 -6.63
N TYR A 54 -9.98 3.36 -6.90
CA TYR A 54 -8.63 2.99 -6.48
C TYR A 54 -7.82 4.25 -6.21
N TYR A 55 -6.70 4.08 -5.53
CA TYR A 55 -5.71 5.14 -5.38
C TYR A 55 -4.48 4.82 -6.20
N LYS A 56 -3.88 5.85 -6.78
CA LYS A 56 -2.54 5.79 -7.34
C LYS A 56 -1.63 6.67 -6.49
N CYS A 57 -0.50 6.13 -6.07
CA CYS A 57 0.48 6.90 -5.33
C CYS A 57 1.21 7.88 -6.26
N THR A 58 1.38 9.12 -5.80
CA THR A 58 2.15 10.15 -6.49
C THR A 58 2.80 11.03 -5.43
N ASP A 59 4.12 11.15 -5.46
CA ASP A 59 4.92 11.92 -4.50
C ASP A 59 4.53 11.66 -3.03
N GLY A 60 4.33 10.38 -2.68
CA GLY A 60 3.97 9.98 -1.34
C GLY A 60 2.54 10.23 -0.90
N ARG A 61 1.63 10.57 -1.82
CA ARG A 61 0.20 10.77 -1.56
C ARG A 61 -0.67 9.81 -2.39
N ALA A 62 -1.77 9.36 -1.81
CA ALA A 62 -2.77 8.53 -2.45
C ALA A 62 -3.79 9.41 -3.17
N ILE A 63 -3.77 9.42 -4.50
CA ILE A 63 -4.72 10.17 -5.33
C ILE A 63 -5.81 9.23 -5.80
N GLU A 64 -7.07 9.58 -5.54
CA GLU A 64 -8.24 8.76 -5.87
C GLU A 64 -8.59 8.83 -7.36
N PHE A 65 -8.89 7.67 -7.95
CA PHE A 65 -9.35 7.49 -9.32
C PHE A 65 -10.59 6.58 -9.34
N GLN A 66 -11.43 6.80 -10.35
CA GLN A 66 -12.64 6.03 -10.59
C GLN A 66 -12.45 5.19 -11.87
N CYS A 67 -12.68 3.88 -11.77
CA CYS A 67 -12.73 3.00 -12.93
C CYS A 67 -13.91 3.39 -13.84
N PRO A 68 -13.81 3.13 -15.17
CA PRO A 68 -14.94 3.27 -16.08
C PRO A 68 -16.18 2.49 -15.61
N TYR A 69 -17.36 2.92 -16.06
CA TYR A 69 -18.62 2.34 -15.64
C TYR A 69 -18.68 0.83 -15.88
N GLY A 70 -19.10 0.09 -14.84
CA GLY A 70 -19.22 -1.37 -14.88
C GLY A 70 -17.91 -2.13 -14.72
N LEU A 71 -16.80 -1.45 -14.40
CA LEU A 71 -15.51 -2.08 -14.12
C LEU A 71 -15.11 -1.94 -12.64
N TYR A 72 -14.28 -2.87 -12.19
CA TYR A 72 -13.80 -3.03 -10.83
C TYR A 72 -12.28 -3.06 -10.83
N PHE A 73 -11.66 -2.48 -9.80
CA PHE A 73 -10.20 -2.39 -9.74
C PHE A 73 -9.60 -3.72 -9.29
N ASP A 74 -8.71 -4.26 -10.13
CA ASP A 74 -7.88 -5.43 -9.84
C ASP A 74 -6.55 -4.98 -9.26
N THR A 75 -6.33 -5.25 -7.97
CA THR A 75 -5.08 -4.91 -7.26
C THR A 75 -3.89 -5.76 -7.69
N VAL A 76 -4.11 -6.93 -8.30
CA VAL A 76 -3.05 -7.83 -8.75
C VAL A 76 -2.50 -7.34 -10.08
N ASN A 77 -3.41 -7.01 -11.02
CA ASN A 77 -3.04 -6.56 -12.35
C ASN A 77 -2.97 -5.03 -12.50
N ASN A 78 -3.27 -4.28 -11.43
CA ASN A 78 -3.32 -2.82 -11.39
C ASN A 78 -4.17 -2.20 -12.51
N THR A 79 -5.30 -2.84 -12.84
CA THR A 79 -6.16 -2.44 -13.96
C THR A 79 -7.64 -2.59 -13.62
N CYS A 80 -8.52 -1.92 -14.38
CA CYS A 80 -9.97 -2.05 -14.20
C CYS A 80 -10.50 -3.17 -15.10
N THR A 81 -11.18 -4.16 -14.53
CA THR A 81 -11.74 -5.31 -15.26
C THR A 81 -13.25 -5.47 -15.00
N CYS A 82 -13.95 -6.28 -15.78
CA CYS A 82 -15.38 -6.55 -15.58
C CYS A 82 -15.65 -7.64 -14.52
N ASP A 83 -14.62 -8.11 -13.80
CA ASP A 83 -14.77 -9.14 -12.78
C ASP A 83 -15.31 -8.56 -11.47
N PHE A 84 -16.60 -8.79 -11.22
CA PHE A 84 -17.26 -8.30 -10.01
C PHE A 84 -16.76 -8.97 -8.73
N THR A 85 -16.07 -10.12 -8.82
CA THR A 85 -15.56 -10.81 -7.64
C THR A 85 -14.48 -10.01 -6.91
N LEU A 86 -13.84 -9.05 -7.61
CA LEU A 86 -12.90 -8.08 -7.05
C LEU A 86 -13.54 -7.14 -6.01
N CYS A 87 -14.87 -7.07 -5.92
CA CYS A 87 -15.58 -6.36 -4.85
C CYS A 87 -15.68 -7.14 -3.55
N TYR A 88 -15.45 -8.45 -3.56
CA TYR A 88 -15.49 -9.23 -2.32
C TYR A 88 -14.26 -8.91 -1.47
N ARG A 89 -14.47 -8.20 -0.37
CA ARG A 89 -13.44 -8.00 0.67
C ARG A 89 -13.45 -9.16 1.65
N THR A 90 -12.27 -9.70 1.90
CA THR A 90 -12.05 -10.62 3.01
C THR A 90 -12.11 -9.85 4.33
N ASP A 91 -12.61 -10.52 5.37
CA ASP A 91 -12.64 -9.94 6.70
C ASP A 91 -11.20 -9.67 7.18
N PRO A 92 -10.88 -8.43 7.60
CA PRO A 92 -9.54 -8.08 8.03
C PRO A 92 -9.19 -8.75 9.36
N CYS A 93 -7.90 -9.03 9.54
CA CYS A 93 -7.37 -9.51 10.81
C CYS A 93 -7.36 -8.38 11.84
N ILE A 94 -8.32 -8.41 12.78
CA ILE A 94 -8.43 -7.45 13.88
C ILE A 94 -7.80 -8.02 15.14
N GLN A 95 -6.95 -7.24 15.81
CA GLN A 95 -6.27 -7.60 17.06
C GLN A 95 -6.49 -6.51 18.11
N PHE A 96 -6.40 -6.87 19.40
CA PHE A 96 -6.44 -5.91 20.49
C PHE A 96 -5.02 -5.41 20.79
N VAL A 97 -4.85 -4.09 20.81
CA VAL A 97 -3.56 -3.41 21.01
C VAL A 97 -3.80 -2.25 21.97
N ASP A 98 -3.39 -2.40 23.23
CA ASP A 98 -3.64 -1.40 24.29
C ASP A 98 -3.17 0.01 23.90
N SER A 99 -2.05 0.11 23.15
CA SER A 99 -1.48 1.36 22.64
C SER A 99 -2.39 2.12 21.66
N CYS A 100 -3.37 1.46 21.05
CA CYS A 100 -4.32 2.09 20.12
C CYS A 100 -5.51 2.77 20.80
N ARG A 101 -5.71 2.53 22.11
CA ARG A 101 -6.91 3.01 22.81
C ARG A 101 -6.99 4.54 22.77
N CYS A 102 -8.20 5.05 22.55
CA CYS A 102 -8.48 6.48 22.44
C CYS A 102 -7.65 7.19 21.34
N CYS A 103 -7.25 6.46 20.29
CA CYS A 103 -6.37 6.97 19.24
C CYS A 103 -5.08 7.63 19.78
N ALA A 104 -4.50 7.04 20.84
CA ALA A 104 -3.21 7.49 21.36
C ALA A 104 -2.11 7.40 20.30
N GLN A 105 -2.24 6.47 19.35
CA GLN A 105 -1.40 6.34 18.17
C GLN A 105 -2.28 6.01 16.95
N GLN A 106 -1.81 6.36 15.75
CA GLN A 106 -2.48 6.00 14.49
C GLN A 106 -2.05 4.62 14.00
N PHE A 107 -0.79 4.26 14.28
CA PHE A 107 -0.18 3.02 13.85
C PHE A 107 0.65 2.41 14.99
N ASP A 108 0.81 1.10 14.96
CA ASP A 108 1.73 0.37 15.84
C ASP A 108 2.48 -0.70 15.06
N ASN A 109 3.68 -1.08 15.50
CA ASN A 109 4.46 -2.11 14.83
C ASN A 109 3.98 -3.50 15.25
N THR A 110 3.88 -4.44 14.29
CA THR A 110 3.51 -5.83 14.64
C THR A 110 4.65 -6.58 15.34
N GLY A 111 5.90 -6.15 15.12
CA GLY A 111 7.09 -6.83 15.63
C GLY A 111 7.41 -8.16 14.94
N LEU A 112 6.67 -8.53 13.88
CA LEU A 112 6.84 -9.80 13.16
C LEU A 112 7.72 -9.63 11.90
N ALA A 113 7.43 -8.60 11.11
CA ALA A 113 8.15 -8.28 9.88
C ALA A 113 8.13 -6.76 9.64
N PRO A 114 9.16 -6.18 9.00
CA PRO A 114 9.25 -4.73 8.78
C PRO A 114 8.15 -4.19 7.84
N GLU A 115 7.56 -5.00 7.00
CA GLU A 115 6.43 -4.64 6.14
C GLU A 115 5.06 -4.67 6.85
N ASN A 116 4.98 -5.24 8.06
CA ASN A 116 3.72 -5.48 8.76
C ASN A 116 3.53 -4.50 9.92
N PHE A 117 2.39 -3.81 9.93
CA PHE A 117 2.02 -2.85 10.96
C PHE A 117 0.52 -2.93 11.27
N TYR A 118 0.12 -2.25 12.34
CA TYR A 118 -1.26 -2.13 12.78
C TYR A 118 -1.81 -0.75 12.46
N VAL A 119 -3.03 -0.67 11.93
CA VAL A 119 -3.80 0.58 11.84
C VAL A 119 -4.80 0.61 12.99
N CYS A 120 -4.69 1.61 13.86
CA CYS A 120 -5.43 1.69 15.11
C CYS A 120 -6.88 2.15 14.94
N TYR A 121 -7.75 1.65 15.81
CA TYR A 121 -9.11 2.13 16.05
C TYR A 121 -9.24 2.71 17.47
N ASN A 122 -10.21 3.60 17.65
CA ASN A 122 -10.45 4.33 18.90
C ASN A 122 -10.75 3.45 20.13
N ASP A 123 -11.22 2.21 19.92
CA ASP A 123 -11.61 1.25 20.96
C ASP A 123 -10.44 0.40 21.49
N GLY A 124 -9.21 0.60 21.01
CA GLY A 124 -8.03 -0.17 21.41
C GLY A 124 -7.82 -1.44 20.60
N TYR A 125 -8.58 -1.63 19.53
CA TYR A 125 -8.25 -2.64 18.54
C TYR A 125 -7.53 -2.03 17.34
N ALA A 126 -6.91 -2.87 16.53
CA ALA A 126 -6.22 -2.48 15.32
C ALA A 126 -6.41 -3.53 14.22
N VAL A 127 -6.29 -3.12 12.96
CA VAL A 127 -6.23 -4.03 11.81
C VAL A 127 -4.78 -4.27 11.39
N ALA A 128 -4.41 -5.53 11.23
CA ALA A 128 -3.11 -5.90 10.65
C ALA A 128 -3.09 -5.53 9.17
N THR A 129 -2.08 -4.75 8.79
CA THR A 129 -1.88 -4.25 7.43
C THR A 129 -0.45 -4.54 7.00
N THR A 130 -0.27 -4.87 5.74
CA THR A 130 1.04 -5.07 5.13
C THR A 130 1.28 -3.95 4.12
N CYS A 131 2.48 -3.40 4.12
CA CYS A 131 2.88 -2.42 3.11
C CYS A 131 2.74 -3.00 1.69
N PRO A 132 2.28 -2.20 0.71
CA PRO A 132 2.11 -2.66 -0.65
C PRO A 132 3.46 -2.87 -1.33
N VAL A 133 3.46 -3.70 -2.38
CA VAL A 133 4.59 -3.84 -3.29
C VAL A 133 4.62 -2.63 -4.22
N ALA A 134 5.82 -2.08 -4.42
CA ALA A 134 6.07 -1.04 -5.40
C ALA A 134 6.69 -1.63 -6.67
N PHE A 135 6.19 -1.22 -7.84
CA PHE A 135 6.78 -1.59 -9.12
C PHE A 135 7.72 -0.49 -9.61
N ASP A 136 8.96 -0.84 -9.93
CA ASP A 136 9.93 0.06 -10.53
C ASP A 136 9.91 -0.07 -12.07
N PRO A 137 9.41 0.94 -12.82
CA PRO A 137 9.35 0.87 -14.27
C PRO A 137 10.73 0.99 -14.96
N CYS A 138 11.78 1.41 -14.24
CA CYS A 138 13.12 1.54 -14.78
C CYS A 138 13.87 0.20 -14.76
N THR A 139 13.69 -0.59 -13.70
CA THR A 139 14.36 -1.90 -13.54
C THR A 139 13.45 -3.08 -13.88
N GLY A 140 12.13 -2.89 -13.85
CA GLY A 140 11.13 -3.95 -13.93
C GLY A 140 11.02 -4.80 -12.66
N GLU A 141 11.54 -4.29 -11.54
CA GLU A 141 11.58 -4.99 -10.25
C GLU A 141 10.34 -4.68 -9.39
N GLU A 142 9.92 -5.67 -8.59
CA GLU A 142 8.91 -5.53 -7.55
C GLU A 142 9.59 -5.42 -6.17
N ILE A 143 9.41 -4.28 -5.52
CA ILE A 143 10.06 -3.93 -4.25
C ILE A 143 9.02 -3.99 -3.13
N GLN A 144 9.24 -4.88 -2.16
CA GLN A 144 8.42 -4.92 -0.95
C GLN A 144 8.76 -3.72 -0.04
N LEU A 145 7.81 -2.80 0.14
CA LEU A 145 8.00 -1.63 1.00
C LEU A 145 8.00 -2.04 2.48
N GLN A 146 8.68 -1.25 3.31
CA GLN A 146 8.77 -1.44 4.75
C GLN A 146 8.10 -0.28 5.49
N PHE A 147 7.46 -0.59 6.60
CA PHE A 147 6.83 0.41 7.45
C PHE A 147 7.89 1.09 8.31
N VAL A 148 8.27 2.31 7.91
CA VAL A 148 9.30 3.12 8.56
C VAL A 148 8.76 4.52 8.77
N ASN A 149 8.89 5.05 9.99
CA ASN A 149 8.44 6.41 10.34
C ASN A 149 6.97 6.68 9.98
N GLN A 150 6.06 5.75 10.31
CA GLN A 150 4.61 5.84 10.05
C GLN A 150 4.20 5.80 8.57
N LYS A 151 5.09 5.35 7.69
CA LYS A 151 4.86 5.29 6.24
C LYS A 151 5.53 4.07 5.63
N CYS A 152 4.96 3.55 4.55
CA CYS A 152 5.59 2.52 3.73
C CYS A 152 6.63 3.18 2.83
N GLU A 153 7.91 2.89 3.09
CA GLU A 153 9.03 3.41 2.34
C GLU A 153 9.88 2.28 1.78
N VAL A 154 10.75 2.62 0.83
CA VAL A 154 11.73 1.66 0.34
C VAL A 154 12.64 1.20 1.49
N PRO A 155 12.98 -0.10 1.55
CA PRO A 155 14.01 -0.56 2.45
C PRO A 155 15.26 0.31 2.29
N PRO A 156 15.95 0.70 3.38
CA PRO A 156 17.26 1.31 3.23
C PRO A 156 18.12 0.36 2.38
N PRO A 157 18.91 0.88 1.42
CA PRO A 157 19.79 0.04 0.63
C PRO A 157 20.62 -0.76 1.63
N SER A 158 20.47 -2.07 1.59
CA SER A 158 21.25 -2.95 2.44
C SER A 158 22.70 -2.61 2.14
N THR A 159 23.43 -2.10 3.12
CA THR A 159 24.90 -2.16 3.12
C THR A 159 25.28 -3.63 3.31
N THR A 160 24.92 -4.45 2.32
CA THR A 160 25.58 -5.71 2.06
C THR A 160 26.70 -5.33 1.12
N THR A 161 27.92 -5.53 1.62
CA THR A 161 29.14 -5.63 0.85
C THR A 161 28.90 -6.49 -0.40
N ASP A 162 28.53 -5.87 -1.51
CA ASP A 162 28.70 -6.45 -2.83
C ASP A 162 30.18 -6.27 -3.20
N SER A 163 31.00 -7.17 -2.68
CA SER A 163 32.22 -7.57 -3.36
C SER A 163 31.84 -8.41 -4.57
N THR A 164 31.18 -7.79 -5.54
CA THR A 164 31.24 -8.22 -6.94
C THR A 164 31.47 -6.98 -7.78
N THR A 165 32.75 -6.60 -7.81
CA THR A 165 33.45 -5.83 -8.84
C THR A 165 32.66 -5.66 -10.13
N SER A 166 31.89 -4.58 -10.23
CA SER A 166 31.55 -3.96 -11.51
C SER A 166 32.55 -2.84 -11.74
N THR A 167 33.70 -3.22 -12.30
CA THR A 167 34.67 -2.28 -12.85
C THR A 167 34.03 -1.56 -14.04
N SER A 168 33.46 -0.40 -13.81
CA SER A 168 33.15 0.58 -14.85
C SER A 168 34.39 1.43 -15.11
N THR A 169 35.30 0.95 -15.94
CA THR A 169 36.35 1.79 -16.53
C THR A 169 35.81 2.44 -17.80
N SER A 170 35.39 3.69 -17.67
CA SER A 170 35.24 4.62 -18.78
C SER A 170 36.61 5.19 -19.16
N THR A 171 37.11 4.88 -20.36
CA THR A 171 38.24 5.61 -20.95
C THR A 171 38.04 5.81 -22.46
N SER A 172 37.93 7.10 -22.80
CA SER A 172 38.12 7.85 -24.05
C SER A 172 38.64 7.14 -25.32
N THR A 173 37.91 7.40 -26.41
CA THR A 173 38.36 8.04 -27.67
C THR A 173 39.75 7.71 -28.22
N SER A 174 39.79 7.07 -29.39
CA SER A 174 40.74 7.45 -30.46
C SER A 174 40.26 6.98 -31.84
N THR A 175 40.06 7.97 -32.69
CA THR A 175 39.89 7.94 -34.14
C THR A 175 41.09 7.30 -34.84
N SER A 176 40.86 6.47 -35.88
CA SER A 176 41.87 6.20 -36.92
C SER A 176 41.23 5.68 -38.21
N THR A 177 41.01 6.62 -39.11
CA THR A 177 41.43 6.67 -40.53
C THR A 177 41.32 5.42 -41.41
N THR A 178 40.55 5.61 -42.48
CA THR A 178 40.44 4.88 -43.74
C THR A 178 41.79 4.63 -44.44
N THR A 179 41.97 3.45 -45.03
CA THR A 179 42.83 3.26 -46.21
C THR A 179 42.27 2.16 -47.10
N THR A 180 41.89 2.55 -48.30
CA THR A 180 41.49 1.73 -49.45
C THR A 180 42.72 1.14 -50.12
N THR A 181 42.70 -0.16 -50.46
CA THR A 181 43.50 -0.72 -51.56
C THR A 181 42.88 -2.01 -52.09
N GLU A 182 42.95 -2.13 -53.40
CA GLU A 182 42.34 -3.08 -54.33
C GLU A 182 42.76 -4.57 -54.24
N GLU A 183 41.96 -5.37 -54.94
CA GLU A 183 41.94 -6.79 -55.35
C GLU A 183 43.26 -7.42 -55.86
N PRO A 184 43.38 -8.77 -56.02
CA PRO A 184 42.65 -9.54 -57.05
C PRO A 184 42.17 -10.98 -56.70
N ILE A 185 41.05 -11.36 -57.35
CA ILE A 185 40.58 -12.66 -57.90
C ILE A 185 41.46 -13.92 -57.70
N VAL A 186 40.87 -15.04 -57.21
CA VAL A 186 41.05 -16.41 -57.76
C VAL A 186 39.77 -17.24 -57.59
N VAL A 187 39.37 -17.88 -58.70
CA VAL A 187 38.22 -18.78 -58.94
C VAL A 187 38.50 -20.19 -58.40
N VAL A 188 37.52 -20.82 -57.73
CA VAL A 188 37.25 -22.29 -57.75
C VAL A 188 35.74 -22.51 -57.67
#